data_AF-A0A7D6Z4R7-F1
#
_entry.id   AF-A0A7D6Z4R7-F1
#
_cell.length_a   1.000
_cell.length_b   1.000
_cell.length_c   1.000
_cell.angle_alpha   90.00
_cell.angle_beta   90.00
_cell.angle_gamma   90.00
#
_symmetry.space_group_name_H-M   'P 1'
#
loop_
_entity.id
_entity.type
_entity.pdbx_description
1 polymer ?
#
loop_
_entity_poly.entity_id
_entity_poly.type
_entity_poly.pdbx_seq_one_letter_code
_entity_poly.pdbx_strand_id
1 'polypeptide(L)' 'MKKSVRGEWYKSSRSEGAKQCVEVYHADDAVGVRDSKNPGGPELFFTGEQWDRFIAGRIWEH' A
#
# COMPACT_ATOMS: atom_id res chain seq x y z
N MET A 1 -4.07 -6.58 -13.17
CA MET A 1 -3.80 -5.40 -12.31
C MET A 1 -4.41 -4.16 -12.94
N LYS A 2 -5.16 -3.36 -12.17
CA LYS A 2 -5.44 -1.98 -12.57
C LYS A 2 -4.13 -1.19 -12.45
N LYS A 3 -3.78 -0.37 -13.44
CA LYS A 3 -2.62 0.53 -13.32
C LYS A 3 -2.86 1.47 -12.13
N SER A 4 -1.84 1.68 -11.30
CA SER A 4 -1.90 2.69 -10.23
C SER A 4 -2.03 4.06 -10.88
N VAL A 5 -3.06 4.80 -10.48
CA VAL A 5 -3.25 6.21 -10.80
C VAL A 5 -2.90 6.99 -9.54
N ARG A 6 -2.11 8.07 -9.66
CA ARG A 6 -1.84 8.93 -8.51
C ARG A 6 -3.14 9.49 -7.96
N GLY A 7 -3.25 9.54 -6.65
CA GLY A 7 -4.46 10.04 -6.00
C GLY A 7 -5.60 9.02 -5.92
N GLU A 8 -5.38 7.74 -6.23
CA GLU A 8 -6.38 6.69 -6.09
C GLU A 8 -5.85 5.46 -5.34
N TRP A 9 -6.75 4.82 -4.57
CA TRP A 9 -6.47 3.54 -3.92
C TRP A 9 -6.45 2.42 -4.96
N TYR A 10 -5.40 1.60 -4.95
CA TYR A 10 -5.30 0.43 -5.81
C TYR A 10 -4.89 -0.82 -5.02
N LYS A 11 -5.47 -1.95 -5.42
CA LYS A 11 -5.15 -3.26 -4.85
C LYS A 11 -3.80 -3.77 -5.32
N SER A 12 -3.03 -4.35 -4.39
CA SER A 12 -1.81 -5.08 -4.72
C SER A 12 -2.11 -6.33 -5.55
N SER A 13 -1.26 -6.67 -6.52
CA SER A 13 -1.36 -7.93 -7.28
C SER A 13 -1.12 -9.16 -6.43
N ARG A 14 -0.37 -9.02 -5.33
CA ARG A 14 -0.09 -10.12 -4.40
C ARG A 14 -1.31 -10.51 -3.55
N SER A 15 -2.40 -9.75 -3.67
CA SER A 15 -3.67 -10.00 -2.98
C SER A 15 -4.65 -10.84 -3.81
N GLU A 16 -4.31 -11.25 -5.04
CA GLU A 16 -5.10 -12.26 -5.75
C GLU A 16 -4.84 -13.64 -5.16
N GLY A 17 -5.90 -14.28 -4.63
CA GLY A 17 -5.84 -15.62 -4.03
C GLY A 17 -5.50 -15.67 -2.54
N ALA A 18 -4.85 -14.63 -1.99
CA ALA A 18 -4.55 -14.54 -0.55
C ALA A 18 -5.64 -13.75 0.21
N LYS A 19 -6.12 -14.29 1.34
CA LYS A 19 -7.15 -13.64 2.19
C LYS A 19 -6.63 -12.41 2.95
N GLN A 20 -5.49 -11.84 2.61
CA GLN A 20 -4.90 -10.68 3.28
C GLN A 20 -4.64 -9.61 2.22
N CYS A 21 -5.64 -8.77 1.99
CA CYS A 21 -5.64 -7.79 0.90
C CYS A 21 -5.28 -6.40 1.43
N VAL A 22 -4.31 -5.77 0.79
CA VAL A 22 -3.91 -4.38 1.08
C VAL A 22 -4.15 -3.50 -0.14
N GLU A 23 -4.60 -2.28 0.10
CA GLU A 23 -4.61 -1.21 -0.90
C GLU A 23 -3.52 -0.20 -0.58
N VAL A 24 -2.94 0.35 -1.65
CA VAL A 24 -1.92 1.40 -1.57
C VAL A 24 -2.44 2.63 -2.30
N TYR A 25 -2.07 3.79 -1.80
CA TYR A 25 -2.36 5.11 -2.37
C TYR A 25 -1.05 5.87 -2.54
N HIS A 26 -0.79 6.41 -3.73
CA HIS A 26 0.37 7.27 -3.99
C HIS A 26 -0.08 8.71 -4.25
N ALA A 27 0.34 9.63 -3.39
CA ALA A 27 0.32 11.08 -3.62
C ALA A 27 1.74 11.61 -3.92
N ASP A 28 1.86 12.91 -4.16
CA ASP A 28 3.15 13.53 -4.45
C ASP A 28 4.09 13.54 -3.23
N ASP A 29 3.55 13.65 -2.01
CA ASP A 29 4.30 13.76 -0.76
C ASP A 29 4.01 12.64 0.26
N ALA A 30 3.07 11.74 -0.05
CA ALA A 30 2.64 10.69 0.87
C ALA A 30 2.32 9.35 0.19
N VAL A 31 2.50 8.27 0.95
CA VAL A 31 2.06 6.92 0.60
C VAL A 31 1.09 6.42 1.67
N GLY A 32 -0.11 6.05 1.26
CA GLY A 32 -1.15 5.49 2.12
C GLY A 32 -1.22 3.97 2.00
N VAL A 33 -1.45 3.27 3.12
CA VAL A 33 -1.69 1.83 3.17
C VAL A 33 -2.92 1.55 4.04
N ARG A 34 -3.82 0.71 3.54
CA ARG A 34 -5.00 0.28 4.30
C ARG A 34 -5.40 -1.15 4.01
N ASP A 35 -6.24 -1.70 4.89
CA ASP A 35 -6.88 -2.99 4.69
C ASP A 35 -7.99 -2.88 3.62
N SER A 36 -7.90 -3.68 2.56
CA SER A 36 -8.88 -3.61 1.46
C SER A 36 -10.29 -4.05 1.89
N LYS A 37 -10.41 -4.79 3.00
CA LYS A 37 -11.70 -5.31 3.47
C LYS A 37 -12.41 -4.32 4.38
N ASN A 38 -11.68 -3.36 4.93
CA ASN A 38 -12.20 -2.29 5.76
C ASN A 38 -11.72 -0.91 5.26
N PRO A 39 -12.18 -0.45 4.08
CA PRO A 39 -11.74 0.81 3.48
C PRO A 39 -12.18 2.07 4.26
N GLY A 40 -13.00 1.93 5.31
CA GLY A 40 -13.32 3.01 6.26
C GLY A 40 -12.62 2.86 7.61
N GLY A 41 -11.75 1.86 7.76
CA GLY A 41 -10.93 1.63 8.94
C GLY A 41 -9.69 2.53 8.99
N PRO A 42 -8.78 2.28 9.94
CA PRO A 42 -7.53 3.02 10.06
C PRO A 42 -6.67 2.93 8.81
N GLU A 43 -6.13 4.07 8.38
CA GLU A 43 -5.21 4.20 7.25
C GLU A 43 -3.84 4.65 7.78
N LEU A 44 -2.77 4.02 7.29
CA LEU A 44 -1.40 4.39 7.62
C LEU A 44 -0.83 5.28 6.51
N PHE A 45 -0.26 6.43 6.87
CA PHE A 45 0.40 7.33 5.93
C PHE A 45 1.88 7.47 6.26
N PHE A 46 2.70 7.43 5.22
CA PHE A 46 4.15 7.58 5.27
C PHE A 46 4.58 8.72 4.36
N THR A 47 5.66 9.41 4.70
CA THR A 47 6.37 10.22 3.70
C THR A 47 7.02 9.30 2.66
N GLY A 48 7.37 9.86 1.49
CA GLY A 48 8.11 9.11 0.46
C GLY A 48 9.40 8.48 1.00
N GLU A 49 10.17 9.22 1.80
CA GLU A 49 11.42 8.70 2.40
C GLU A 49 11.15 7.53 3.37
N GLN A 50 10.13 7.64 4.22
CA GLN A 50 9.76 6.57 5.14
C GLN A 50 9.34 5.30 4.39
N TRP A 51 8.58 5.48 3.31
CA TRP A 51 8.15 4.37 2.45
C TRP A 51 9.34 3.68 1.78
N ASP A 52 10.27 4.43 1.21
CA ASP A 52 11.48 3.88 0.58
C ASP A 52 12.32 3.09 1.58
N ARG A 53 12.50 3.62 2.80
CA ARG A 53 13.22 2.93 3.87
C ARG A 53 12.51 1.65 4.32
N PHE A 54 11.17 1.68 4.40
CA PHE A 54 10.38 0.49 4.71
C PHE A 54 10.58 -0.61 3.65
N ILE A 55 10.54 -0.25 2.36
CA ILE A 55 10.78 -1.19 1.24
C ILE A 55 12.22 -1.73 1.23
N ALA A 56 13.21 -0.85 1.48
CA ALA A 56 14.61 -1.23 1.52
C ALA A 56 14.96 -2.17 2.70
N GLY A 57 14.18 -2.11 3.78
CA GLY A 57 14.37 -2.96 4.96
C GLY A 57 14.15 -4.46 4.72
N ARG A 58 13.47 -4.85 3.62
CA ARG A 58 13.34 -6.25 3.15
C ARG A 58 12.90 -7.24 4.24
N ILE A 59 12.10 -6.78 5.21
CA ILE A 59 11.70 -7.54 6.41
C ILE A 59 10.90 -8.82 6.11
N TRP A 60 10.51 -9.03 4.85
CA TRP A 60 9.78 -10.20 4.34
C TRP A 60 10.67 -11.24 3.67
N GLU A 61 11.98 -10.99 3.53
CA GLU A 61 12.92 -12.00 3.04
C GLU A 61 13.41 -12.85 4.23
N HIS A 62 12.85 -14.05 4.35
CA HIS A 62 13.37 -15.19 5.11
C HIS A 62 13.50 -16.40 4.18
#